data_AF-A0A1Q5UHZ6-F1
#
_entry.id   AF-A0A1Q5UHZ6-F1
#
_cell.length_a   1.000
_cell.length_b   1.000
_cell.length_c   1.000
_cell.angle_alpha   90.00
_cell.angle_beta   90.00
_cell.angle_gamma   90.00
#
_symmetry.space_group_name_H-M   'P 1'
#
loop_
_entity.id
_entity.type
_entity.pdbx_description
1 polymer ?
#
loop_
_entity_poly.entity_id
_entity_poly.type
_entity_poly.pdbx_seq_one_letter_code
_entity_poly.pdbx_strand_id
1 'polypeptide(L)'
;MHAGRTSWHNNILLHLKSSSLIQRLRRPHVRDAGFVNLRCDATNTCTEIQYAVHGQYPASVFTRKGIDYLPQLELEYAEFNRLWDGIFPGQPVPSAIGTHTGAQFALTRDIALRVSLAELKRLRQWIVDTDLTSKSAGAVFEVVWHMLFLGTQASVICPAPLECYCALYEICIQAVNKDADRLLDDVSQEGYRAYEMGRDLGRIQRLIGQSPSDERDGELESISGSRIGPDLAGLSKYTADIDMYIAKTTERLNRIVKEADAAGL
;
A
#
# COMPACT_ATOMS: atom_id res chain seq x y z
N MET A 1 -9.50 -3.29 4.36
CA MET A 1 -8.65 -2.36 5.14
C MET A 1 -7.99 -3.12 6.27
N HIS A 2 -6.72 -2.85 6.58
CA HIS A 2 -6.04 -3.44 7.73
C HIS A 2 -6.69 -2.97 9.04
N ALA A 3 -6.76 -3.86 10.03
CA ALA A 3 -7.44 -3.58 11.31
C ALA A 3 -6.69 -2.58 12.22
N GLY A 4 -5.41 -2.30 11.92
CA GLY A 4 -4.58 -1.41 12.72
C GLY A 4 -5.04 0.06 12.67
N ARG A 5 -4.80 0.80 13.76
CA ARG A 5 -5.03 2.26 13.82
C ARG A 5 -4.21 3.00 12.76
N THR A 6 -3.00 2.53 12.52
CA THR A 6 -2.07 3.02 11.49
C THR A 6 -1.62 1.85 10.63
N SER A 7 -1.38 2.10 9.34
CA SER A 7 -0.92 1.09 8.39
C SER A 7 -0.09 1.75 7.30
N TRP A 8 1.02 1.13 6.90
CA TRP A 8 1.82 1.57 5.75
C TRP A 8 1.05 1.50 4.41
N HIS A 9 -0.11 0.85 4.40
CA HIS A 9 -1.05 0.81 3.27
C HIS A 9 -2.03 2.00 3.24
N ASN A 10 -1.98 2.90 4.23
CA ASN A 10 -2.76 4.15 4.23
C ASN A 10 -1.96 5.28 3.58
N ASN A 11 -2.59 6.45 3.47
CA ASN A 11 -2.06 7.62 2.79
C ASN A 11 -1.28 8.55 3.73
N ILE A 12 -0.18 9.12 3.25
CA ILE A 12 0.74 9.88 4.08
C ILE A 12 0.18 11.23 4.54
N LEU A 13 -0.57 11.92 3.68
CA LEU A 13 -1.27 13.17 4.06
C LEU A 13 -2.38 12.92 5.09
N LEU A 14 -2.77 11.66 5.27
CA LEU A 14 -3.71 11.21 6.31
C LEU A 14 -2.98 10.62 7.52
N HIS A 15 -1.68 10.87 7.66
CA HIS A 15 -0.80 10.35 8.71
C HIS A 15 -0.80 8.83 8.82
N LEU A 16 -1.06 8.14 7.71
CA LEU A 16 -1.22 6.69 7.66
C LEU A 16 -2.30 6.15 8.62
N LYS A 17 -3.22 7.00 9.11
CA LYS A 17 -4.26 6.65 10.09
C LYS A 17 -5.53 6.18 9.41
N SER A 18 -6.01 5.01 9.83
CA SER A 18 -7.27 4.44 9.33
C SER A 18 -8.46 5.33 9.68
N SER A 19 -8.45 5.99 10.85
CA SER A 19 -9.49 6.93 11.25
C SER A 19 -9.59 8.14 10.32
N SER A 20 -8.45 8.76 10.00
CA SER A 20 -8.39 9.92 9.08
C SER A 20 -8.86 9.54 7.69
N LEU A 21 -8.46 8.35 7.22
CA LEU A 21 -8.88 7.81 5.93
C LEU A 21 -10.39 7.64 5.84
N ILE A 22 -11.03 7.03 6.85
CA ILE A 22 -12.48 6.82 6.86
C ILE A 22 -13.25 8.14 7.05
N GLN A 23 -12.76 9.04 7.91
CA GLN A 23 -13.46 10.31 8.20
C GLN A 23 -13.49 11.25 6.99
N ARG A 24 -12.40 11.30 6.21
CA ARG A 24 -12.32 12.16 5.02
C ARG A 24 -12.85 11.51 3.74
N LEU A 25 -13.13 10.21 3.76
CA LEU A 25 -13.57 9.49 2.55
C LEU A 25 -14.88 10.07 2.01
N ARG A 26 -14.82 10.63 0.80
CA ARG A 26 -15.97 11.16 0.07
C ARG A 26 -16.88 10.05 -0.42
N ARG A 27 -17.89 9.71 0.39
CA ARG A 27 -18.93 8.73 0.03
C ARG A 27 -19.63 9.02 -1.32
N PRO A 28 -19.90 10.27 -1.73
CA PRO A 28 -20.44 10.54 -3.06
C PRO A 28 -19.52 10.04 -4.17
N HIS A 29 -18.22 10.29 -4.09
CA HIS A 29 -17.28 9.79 -5.09
C HIS A 29 -17.23 8.25 -5.13
N VAL A 30 -17.26 7.58 -3.96
CA VAL A 30 -17.37 6.11 -3.90
C VAL A 30 -18.64 5.60 -4.58
N ARG A 31 -19.77 6.29 -4.38
CA ARG A 31 -21.04 5.95 -5.00
C ARG A 31 -20.99 6.05 -6.52
N ASP A 32 -20.40 7.12 -7.02
CA ASP A 32 -20.35 7.42 -8.46
C ASP A 32 -19.36 6.49 -9.18
N ALA A 33 -18.22 6.19 -8.56
CA ALA A 33 -17.22 5.26 -9.09
C ALA A 33 -17.61 3.78 -8.93
N GLY A 34 -18.41 3.45 -7.93
CA GLY A 34 -18.81 2.07 -7.61
C GLY A 34 -17.74 1.25 -6.88
N PHE A 35 -16.47 1.39 -7.25
CA PHE A 35 -15.30 0.80 -6.61
C PHE A 35 -14.16 1.81 -6.62
N VAL A 36 -13.45 1.95 -5.50
CA VAL A 36 -12.23 2.77 -5.40
C VAL A 36 -11.19 2.08 -4.56
N ASN A 37 -9.93 2.16 -4.97
CA ASN A 37 -8.80 1.87 -4.09
C ASN A 37 -8.66 3.05 -3.10
N LEU A 38 -8.43 2.76 -1.82
CA LEU A 38 -8.31 3.80 -0.80
C LEU A 38 -6.90 4.42 -0.77
N ARG A 39 -5.91 3.82 -1.43
CA ARG A 39 -4.56 4.37 -1.52
C ARG A 39 -4.44 5.34 -2.69
N CYS A 40 -3.87 6.51 -2.42
CA CYS A 40 -3.53 7.56 -3.39
C CYS A 40 -2.04 7.89 -3.42
N ASP A 41 -1.28 7.56 -2.36
CA ASP A 41 0.17 7.77 -2.37
C ASP A 41 0.78 7.13 -3.61
N ALA A 42 1.71 7.86 -4.24
CA ALA A 42 2.48 7.45 -5.41
C ALA A 42 3.44 6.30 -5.08
N THR A 43 2.90 5.15 -4.64
CA THR A 43 3.65 3.91 -4.65
C THR A 43 3.66 3.36 -6.06
N ASN A 44 4.85 2.95 -6.49
CA ASN A 44 5.31 2.37 -7.77
C ASN A 44 4.29 1.64 -8.67
N THR A 45 3.14 1.20 -8.19
CA THR A 45 2.24 0.33 -8.95
C THR A 45 1.44 0.99 -10.07
N CYS A 46 1.19 2.30 -10.03
CA CYS A 46 0.55 2.99 -11.17
C CYS A 46 1.55 3.54 -12.18
N THR A 47 2.82 3.64 -11.80
CA THR A 47 3.96 3.85 -12.71
C THR A 47 4.49 2.53 -13.31
N GLU A 48 4.12 1.38 -12.73
CA GLU A 48 4.51 0.04 -13.15
C GLU A 48 3.30 -0.78 -13.65
N ILE A 49 2.47 -0.19 -14.52
CA ILE A 49 1.47 -0.99 -15.26
C ILE A 49 2.21 -2.12 -15.96
N GLN A 50 1.86 -3.35 -15.62
CA GLN A 50 2.46 -4.53 -16.21
C GLN A 50 1.74 -4.81 -17.51
N TYR A 51 2.51 -4.91 -18.60
CA TYR A 51 1.98 -5.28 -19.92
C TYR A 51 2.35 -6.72 -20.25
N ALA A 52 1.39 -7.48 -20.76
CA ALA A 52 1.61 -8.86 -21.15
C ALA A 52 2.60 -8.93 -22.32
N VAL A 53 3.59 -9.81 -22.24
CA VAL A 53 4.49 -10.12 -23.36
C VAL A 53 3.94 -11.36 -24.05
N HIS A 54 3.56 -11.25 -25.33
CA HIS A 54 2.88 -12.32 -26.07
C HIS A 54 1.61 -12.88 -25.38
N GLY A 55 0.91 -12.03 -24.62
CA GLY A 55 -0.29 -12.44 -23.87
C GLY A 55 0.01 -13.19 -22.57
N GLN A 56 1.26 -13.18 -22.10
CA GLN A 56 1.70 -13.87 -20.89
C GLN A 56 2.29 -12.88 -19.88
N TYR A 57 2.18 -13.25 -18.60
CA TYR A 57 2.83 -12.58 -17.48
C TYR A 57 3.60 -13.61 -16.65
N PRO A 58 4.77 -13.25 -16.10
CA PRO A 58 5.41 -14.10 -15.11
C PRO A 58 4.58 -14.13 -13.81
N ALA A 59 4.66 -15.21 -13.03
CA ALA A 59 3.89 -15.35 -11.79
C ALA A 59 4.32 -14.33 -10.72
N SER A 60 5.50 -13.73 -10.85
CA SER A 60 5.96 -12.59 -10.04
C SER A 60 4.98 -11.40 -10.04
N VAL A 61 4.26 -11.16 -11.14
CA VAL A 61 3.22 -10.11 -11.26
C VAL A 61 2.09 -10.34 -10.24
N PHE A 62 1.77 -11.60 -9.94
CA PHE A 62 0.67 -11.98 -9.06
C PHE A 62 1.14 -12.31 -7.63
N THR A 63 2.29 -12.95 -7.48
CA THR A 63 2.69 -13.56 -6.21
C THR A 63 3.70 -12.74 -5.42
N ARG A 64 4.25 -11.66 -6.00
CA ARG A 64 5.41 -10.90 -5.47
C ARG A 64 6.65 -11.75 -5.21
N LYS A 65 6.71 -12.96 -5.76
CA LYS A 65 7.94 -13.74 -5.81
C LYS A 65 8.88 -13.05 -6.82
N GLY A 66 10.19 -13.16 -6.61
CA GLY A 66 11.17 -12.55 -7.51
C GLY A 66 11.05 -13.09 -8.94
N ILE A 67 11.58 -12.35 -9.93
CA ILE A 67 11.51 -12.71 -11.35
C ILE A 67 12.17 -14.06 -11.67
N ASP A 68 13.06 -14.56 -10.79
CA ASP A 68 13.73 -15.86 -10.92
C ASP A 68 13.27 -16.88 -9.86
N TYR A 69 12.03 -16.75 -9.38
CA TYR A 69 11.51 -17.70 -8.40
C TYR A 69 11.41 -19.12 -8.97
N LEU A 70 11.01 -19.23 -10.24
CA LEU A 70 11.12 -20.45 -11.02
C LEU A 70 12.32 -20.39 -11.96
N PRO A 71 12.98 -21.53 -12.21
CA PRO A 71 14.23 -21.57 -12.97
C PRO A 71 14.06 -21.21 -14.46
N GLN A 72 12.82 -21.12 -14.96
CA GLN A 72 12.49 -20.92 -16.37
C GLN A 72 11.26 -20.03 -16.51
N LEU A 73 11.32 -19.06 -17.42
CA LEU A 73 10.22 -18.11 -17.70
C LEU A 73 8.91 -18.80 -18.13
N GLU A 74 8.99 -19.91 -18.86
CA GLU A 74 7.81 -20.70 -19.25
C GLU A 74 7.06 -21.28 -18.04
N LEU A 75 7.79 -21.61 -16.96
CA LEU A 75 7.17 -22.07 -15.72
C LEU A 75 6.49 -20.92 -14.96
N GLU A 76 7.09 -19.72 -14.99
CA GLU A 76 6.44 -18.50 -14.46
C GLU A 76 5.15 -18.20 -15.22
N TYR A 77 5.14 -18.34 -16.55
CA TYR A 77 3.95 -18.14 -17.38
C TYR A 77 2.87 -19.21 -17.13
N ALA A 78 3.27 -20.48 -17.02
CA ALA A 78 2.36 -21.57 -16.68
C ALA A 78 1.73 -21.37 -15.29
N GLU A 79 2.54 -20.96 -14.31
CA GLU A 79 2.06 -20.69 -12.94
C GLU A 79 1.12 -19.48 -12.92
N PHE A 80 1.45 -18.38 -13.61
CA PHE A 80 0.53 -17.25 -13.74
C PHE A 80 -0.82 -17.69 -14.32
N ASN A 81 -0.81 -18.47 -15.42
CA ASN A 81 -2.05 -18.93 -16.05
C ASN A 81 -2.86 -19.86 -15.14
N ARG A 82 -2.20 -20.74 -14.38
CA ARG A 82 -2.85 -21.58 -13.36
C ARG A 82 -3.53 -20.73 -12.28
N LEU A 83 -2.84 -19.71 -11.77
CA LEU A 83 -3.39 -18.79 -10.77
C LEU A 83 -4.54 -17.97 -11.35
N TRP A 84 -4.38 -17.46 -12.57
CA TRP A 84 -5.41 -16.71 -13.29
C TRP A 84 -6.68 -17.54 -13.47
N ASP A 85 -6.57 -18.76 -14.01
CA ASP A 85 -7.72 -19.64 -14.21
C ASP A 85 -8.35 -20.08 -12.88
N GLY A 86 -7.54 -20.22 -11.82
CA GLY A 86 -8.03 -20.45 -10.46
C GLY A 86 -8.89 -19.31 -9.91
N ILE A 87 -8.60 -18.06 -10.27
CA ILE A 87 -9.37 -16.88 -9.84
C ILE A 87 -10.50 -16.55 -10.82
N PHE A 88 -10.25 -16.61 -12.12
CA PHE A 88 -11.17 -16.24 -13.20
C PHE A 88 -11.32 -17.37 -14.23
N PRO A 89 -11.99 -18.49 -13.88
CA PRO A 89 -12.07 -19.66 -14.74
C PRO A 89 -12.59 -19.32 -16.14
N GLY A 90 -11.82 -19.66 -17.17
CA GLY A 90 -12.17 -19.45 -18.58
C GLY A 90 -12.25 -17.97 -19.03
N GLN A 91 -11.81 -17.02 -18.22
CA GLN A 91 -11.71 -15.62 -18.63
C GLN A 91 -10.37 -15.33 -19.32
N PRO A 92 -10.35 -14.49 -20.37
CA PRO A 92 -9.10 -14.10 -21.01
C PRO A 92 -8.24 -13.27 -20.07
N VAL A 93 -6.92 -13.48 -20.15
CA VAL A 93 -5.92 -12.65 -19.46
C VAL A 93 -5.87 -11.26 -20.12
N PRO A 94 -5.97 -10.16 -19.36
CA PRO A 94 -5.89 -8.80 -19.88
C PRO A 94 -4.50 -8.44 -20.42
N SER A 95 -4.42 -7.58 -21.43
CA SER A 95 -3.15 -7.12 -22.01
C SER A 95 -2.34 -6.18 -21.09
N ALA A 96 -2.99 -5.58 -20.09
CA ALA A 96 -2.36 -4.76 -19.07
C ALA A 96 -3.01 -4.98 -17.70
N ILE A 97 -2.21 -4.96 -16.63
CA ILE A 97 -2.66 -5.07 -15.24
C ILE A 97 -2.00 -3.96 -14.42
N GLY A 98 -2.79 -3.21 -13.67
CA GLY A 98 -2.28 -2.14 -12.82
C GLY A 98 -3.30 -1.63 -11.81
N THR A 99 -2.89 -1.49 -10.55
CA THR A 99 -3.72 -0.89 -9.49
C THR A 99 -2.82 -0.45 -8.36
N HIS A 100 -3.27 0.49 -7.53
CA HIS A 100 -2.52 0.87 -6.33
C HIS A 100 -2.25 -0.35 -5.43
N THR A 101 -1.03 -0.48 -4.90
CA THR A 101 -0.69 -1.55 -3.94
C THR A 101 -1.63 -1.60 -2.74
N GLY A 102 -1.88 -2.81 -2.24
CA GLY A 102 -2.68 -3.05 -1.04
C GLY A 102 -4.07 -3.61 -1.33
N ALA A 103 -4.72 -4.14 -0.30
CA ALA A 103 -6.09 -4.67 -0.35
C ALA A 103 -7.06 -3.77 0.44
N GLN A 104 -6.94 -2.45 0.25
CA GLN A 104 -7.81 -1.47 0.90
C GLN A 104 -8.62 -0.73 -0.15
N PHE A 105 -9.91 -1.05 -0.22
CA PHE A 105 -10.82 -0.48 -1.19
C PHE A 105 -12.18 -0.21 -0.53
N ALA A 106 -12.95 0.67 -1.15
CA ALA A 106 -14.36 0.88 -0.85
C ALA A 106 -15.18 0.57 -2.11
N LEU A 107 -16.37 0.03 -1.91
CA LEU A 107 -17.29 -0.27 -2.99
C LEU A 107 -18.73 -0.06 -2.54
N THR A 108 -19.61 0.20 -3.50
CA THR A 108 -21.03 0.29 -3.25
C THR A 108 -21.65 -1.09 -3.05
N ARG A 109 -22.84 -1.12 -2.44
CA ARG A 109 -23.61 -2.35 -2.28
C ARG A 109 -23.88 -3.03 -3.63
N ASP A 110 -24.22 -2.26 -4.65
CA ASP A 110 -24.57 -2.80 -5.97
C ASP A 110 -23.35 -3.44 -6.64
N ILE A 111 -22.17 -2.84 -6.51
CA ILE A 111 -20.92 -3.47 -6.97
C ILE A 111 -20.60 -4.73 -6.16
N ALA A 112 -20.77 -4.69 -4.84
CA ALA A 112 -20.48 -5.85 -3.99
C ALA A 112 -21.33 -7.06 -4.33
N LEU A 113 -22.61 -6.83 -4.66
CA LEU A 113 -23.56 -7.89 -5.00
C LEU A 113 -23.39 -8.46 -6.40
N ARG A 114 -22.53 -7.88 -7.26
CA ARG A 114 -22.17 -8.48 -8.55
C ARG A 114 -21.39 -9.78 -8.38
N VAL A 115 -20.66 -9.92 -7.27
CA VAL A 115 -19.96 -11.15 -6.91
C VAL A 115 -20.87 -11.96 -5.98
N SER A 116 -21.34 -13.11 -6.46
CA SER A 116 -22.24 -13.95 -5.68
C SER A 116 -21.57 -14.48 -4.40
N LEU A 117 -22.37 -14.79 -3.38
CA LEU A 117 -21.85 -15.44 -2.18
C LEU A 117 -21.20 -16.81 -2.49
N ALA A 118 -21.70 -17.54 -3.48
CA ALA A 118 -21.12 -18.80 -3.93
C ALA A 118 -19.70 -18.58 -4.49
N GLU A 119 -19.53 -17.50 -5.26
CA GLU A 119 -18.23 -17.12 -5.82
C GLU A 119 -17.24 -16.67 -4.73
N LEU A 120 -17.69 -15.87 -3.76
CA LEU A 120 -16.87 -15.51 -2.60
C LEU A 120 -16.45 -16.75 -1.77
N LYS A 121 -17.34 -17.74 -1.63
CA LYS A 121 -17.01 -19.02 -0.98
C LYS A 121 -15.98 -19.82 -1.78
N ARG A 122 -16.11 -19.85 -3.11
CA ARG A 122 -15.14 -20.50 -4.02
C ARG A 122 -13.76 -19.86 -3.91
N LEU A 123 -13.68 -18.53 -3.96
CA LEU A 123 -12.43 -17.77 -3.80
C LEU A 123 -11.81 -17.96 -2.41
N ARG A 124 -12.62 -17.98 -1.35
CA ARG A 124 -12.14 -18.34 -0.01
C ARG A 124 -11.57 -19.76 0.02
N GLN A 125 -12.22 -20.72 -0.63
CA GLN A 125 -11.75 -22.09 -0.68
C GLN A 125 -10.44 -22.20 -1.47
N TRP A 126 -10.30 -21.44 -2.56
CA TRP A 126 -9.04 -21.32 -3.30
C TRP A 126 -7.88 -20.83 -2.40
N ILE A 127 -8.13 -19.85 -1.51
CA ILE A 127 -7.12 -19.37 -0.54
C ILE A 127 -6.71 -20.48 0.45
N VAL A 128 -7.62 -21.39 0.78
CA VAL A 128 -7.35 -22.50 1.72
C VAL A 128 -6.59 -23.64 1.04
N ASP A 129 -6.93 -23.93 -0.22
CA ASP A 129 -6.42 -25.10 -0.94
C ASP A 129 -5.13 -24.82 -1.73
N THR A 130 -4.80 -23.54 -1.94
CA THR A 130 -3.58 -23.15 -2.65
C THR A 130 -2.31 -23.54 -1.89
N ASP A 131 -1.28 -23.90 -2.64
CA ASP A 131 0.08 -24.16 -2.16
C ASP A 131 0.89 -22.87 -1.93
N LEU A 132 0.31 -21.71 -2.25
CA LEU A 132 0.92 -20.41 -2.00
C LEU A 132 1.01 -20.10 -0.50
N THR A 133 2.10 -19.43 -0.11
CA THR A 133 2.19 -18.83 1.23
C THR A 133 1.10 -17.77 1.40
N SER A 134 0.65 -17.50 2.64
CA SER A 134 -0.37 -16.48 2.91
C SER A 134 0.00 -15.11 2.32
N LYS A 135 1.30 -14.78 2.29
CA LYS A 135 1.83 -13.55 1.66
C LYS A 135 1.58 -13.54 0.14
N SER A 136 1.86 -14.65 -0.55
CA SER A 136 1.72 -14.75 -2.00
C SER A 136 0.24 -14.82 -2.42
N ALA A 137 -0.58 -15.57 -1.68
CA ALA A 137 -2.02 -15.60 -1.90
C ALA A 137 -2.65 -14.22 -1.67
N GLY A 138 -2.24 -13.50 -0.62
CA GLY A 138 -2.65 -12.12 -0.39
C GLY A 138 -2.25 -11.19 -1.56
N ALA A 139 -1.04 -11.34 -2.09
CA ALA A 139 -0.57 -10.56 -3.23
C ALA A 139 -1.43 -10.76 -4.49
N VAL A 140 -1.86 -12.00 -4.77
CA VAL A 140 -2.78 -12.28 -5.89
C VAL A 140 -4.05 -11.44 -5.74
N PHE A 141 -4.67 -11.46 -4.56
CA PHE A 141 -5.89 -10.69 -4.32
C PHE A 141 -5.68 -9.18 -4.36
N GLU A 142 -4.55 -8.67 -3.87
CA GLU A 142 -4.20 -7.24 -4.02
C GLU A 142 -4.22 -6.80 -5.50
N VAL A 143 -3.84 -7.67 -6.43
CA VAL A 143 -3.85 -7.38 -7.86
C VAL A 143 -5.25 -7.52 -8.47
N VAL A 144 -6.11 -8.41 -7.97
CA VAL A 144 -7.37 -8.78 -8.65
C VAL A 144 -8.65 -8.18 -8.08
N TRP A 145 -8.62 -7.48 -6.94
CA TRP A 145 -9.85 -7.00 -6.29
C TRP A 145 -10.76 -6.19 -7.22
N HIS A 146 -10.20 -5.25 -7.99
CA HIS A 146 -10.98 -4.46 -8.92
C HIS A 146 -11.54 -5.29 -10.07
N MET A 147 -10.78 -6.25 -10.60
CA MET A 147 -11.23 -7.18 -11.64
C MET A 147 -12.34 -8.10 -11.15
N LEU A 148 -12.29 -8.54 -9.89
CA LEU A 148 -13.34 -9.35 -9.27
C LEU A 148 -14.67 -8.60 -9.21
N PHE A 149 -14.65 -7.32 -8.82
CA PHE A 149 -15.88 -6.55 -8.60
C PHE A 149 -16.39 -5.79 -9.83
N LEU A 150 -15.50 -5.38 -10.74
CA LEU A 150 -15.86 -4.61 -11.94
C LEU A 150 -15.77 -5.42 -13.25
N GLY A 151 -15.19 -6.62 -13.20
CA GLY A 151 -14.92 -7.48 -14.36
C GLY A 151 -13.46 -7.41 -14.82
N THR A 152 -13.00 -8.46 -15.51
CA THR A 152 -11.60 -8.61 -15.97
C THR A 152 -11.14 -7.51 -16.93
N GLN A 153 -12.07 -6.83 -17.61
CA GLN A 153 -11.77 -5.68 -18.46
C GLN A 153 -11.36 -4.43 -17.69
N ALA A 154 -11.69 -4.34 -16.40
CA ALA A 154 -11.29 -3.24 -15.54
C ALA A 154 -9.84 -3.41 -15.01
N SER A 155 -8.97 -4.14 -15.70
CA SER A 155 -7.67 -4.61 -15.20
C SER A 155 -6.67 -3.52 -14.82
N VAL A 156 -6.92 -2.27 -15.22
CA VAL A 156 -6.12 -1.08 -14.86
C VAL A 156 -7.00 -0.06 -14.13
N ILE A 157 -6.69 0.23 -12.85
CA ILE A 157 -7.28 1.33 -12.06
C ILE A 157 -6.16 2.15 -11.41
N CYS A 158 -5.77 3.22 -12.08
CA CYS A 158 -4.64 4.04 -11.70
C CYS A 158 -4.93 5.54 -11.87
N PRO A 159 -5.78 6.14 -11.01
CA PRO A 159 -5.94 7.58 -10.98
C PRO A 159 -4.62 8.26 -10.62
N ALA A 160 -4.39 9.48 -11.14
CA ALA A 160 -3.25 10.28 -10.73
C ALA A 160 -3.30 10.58 -9.22
N PRO A 161 -2.17 10.57 -8.49
CA PRO A 161 -2.17 10.77 -7.03
C PRO A 161 -2.88 12.03 -6.55
N LEU A 162 -2.64 13.17 -7.21
CA LEU A 162 -3.30 14.45 -6.87
C LEU A 162 -4.81 14.40 -7.09
N GLU A 163 -5.24 13.81 -8.20
CA GLU A 163 -6.67 13.61 -8.51
C GLU A 163 -7.32 12.67 -7.49
N CYS A 164 -6.65 11.58 -7.14
CA CYS A 164 -7.10 10.61 -6.14
C CYS A 164 -7.29 11.28 -4.77
N TYR A 165 -6.30 12.05 -4.31
CA TYR A 165 -6.38 12.75 -3.03
C TYR A 165 -7.53 13.76 -2.98
N CYS A 166 -7.69 14.54 -4.05
CA CYS A 166 -8.76 15.52 -4.15
C CYS A 166 -10.14 14.83 -4.23
N ALA A 167 -10.27 13.80 -5.06
CA ALA A 167 -11.53 13.09 -5.29
C ALA A 167 -11.97 12.23 -4.11
N LEU A 168 -11.05 11.58 -3.39
CA LEU A 168 -11.38 10.71 -2.26
C LEU A 168 -11.39 11.42 -0.91
N TYR A 169 -10.56 12.44 -0.72
CA TYR A 169 -10.28 13.00 0.61
C TYR A 169 -10.40 14.53 0.70
N GLU A 170 -10.78 15.21 -0.39
CA GLU A 170 -10.85 16.68 -0.48
C GLU A 170 -9.51 17.36 -0.18
N ILE A 171 -8.39 16.67 -0.46
CA ILE A 171 -7.05 17.23 -0.31
C ILE A 171 -6.53 17.58 -1.72
N CYS A 172 -6.83 18.78 -2.19
CA CYS A 172 -6.52 19.24 -3.54
C CYS A 172 -5.24 20.10 -3.54
N ILE A 173 -4.07 19.48 -3.46
CA ILE A 173 -2.76 20.18 -3.34
C ILE A 173 -2.47 21.09 -4.53
N GLN A 174 -2.94 20.71 -5.72
CA GLN A 174 -2.83 21.49 -6.95
C GLN A 174 -3.49 22.88 -6.87
N ALA A 175 -4.41 23.09 -5.92
CA ALA A 175 -5.03 24.39 -5.70
C ALA A 175 -4.10 25.36 -4.94
N VAL A 176 -3.11 24.84 -4.20
CA VAL A 176 -2.26 25.62 -3.29
C VAL A 176 -0.77 25.60 -3.66
N ASN A 177 -0.35 24.72 -4.57
CA ASN A 177 1.03 24.64 -5.04
C ASN A 177 1.09 24.42 -6.55
N LYS A 178 1.91 25.21 -7.26
CA LYS A 178 2.10 25.09 -8.72
C LYS A 178 2.92 23.85 -9.12
N ASP A 179 3.76 23.36 -8.22
CA ASP A 179 4.58 22.16 -8.39
C ASP A 179 4.03 21.02 -7.49
N ALA A 180 2.71 20.81 -7.54
CA ALA A 180 2.01 19.91 -6.62
C ALA A 180 2.48 18.46 -6.65
N ASP A 181 2.85 17.93 -7.82
CA ASP A 181 3.38 16.56 -7.95
C ASP A 181 4.69 16.42 -7.17
N ARG A 182 5.64 17.35 -7.39
CA ARG A 182 6.92 17.36 -6.66
C ARG A 182 6.71 17.52 -5.15
N LEU A 183 5.79 18.41 -4.75
CA LEU A 183 5.47 18.57 -3.34
C LEU A 183 4.93 17.26 -2.74
N LEU A 184 4.03 16.58 -3.45
CA LEU A 184 3.46 15.31 -2.99
C LEU A 184 4.53 14.21 -2.88
N ASP A 185 5.43 14.11 -3.84
CA ASP A 185 6.54 13.15 -3.82
C ASP A 185 7.46 13.40 -2.62
N ASP A 186 7.88 14.66 -2.42
CA ASP A 186 8.77 15.06 -1.32
C ASP A 186 8.15 14.71 0.05
N VAL A 187 6.88 15.07 0.27
CA VAL A 187 6.21 14.85 1.56
C VAL A 187 5.85 13.38 1.78
N SER A 188 5.63 12.63 0.69
CA SER A 188 5.46 11.19 0.77
C SER A 188 6.74 10.51 1.21
N GLN A 189 7.87 10.83 0.59
CA GLN A 189 9.17 10.27 0.97
C GLN A 189 9.54 10.61 2.42
N GLU A 190 9.40 11.87 2.83
CA GLU A 190 9.66 12.29 4.21
C GLU A 190 8.73 11.62 5.21
N GLY A 191 7.45 11.50 4.86
CA GLY A 191 6.47 10.89 5.73
C GLY A 191 6.66 9.38 5.90
N TYR A 192 6.97 8.64 4.83
CA TYR A 192 7.33 7.22 4.93
C TYR A 192 8.60 7.03 5.76
N ARG A 193 9.60 7.89 5.58
CA ARG A 193 10.80 7.88 6.43
C ARG A 193 10.47 8.12 7.90
N ALA A 194 9.61 9.09 8.21
CA ALA A 194 9.17 9.36 9.58
C ALA A 194 8.42 8.16 10.19
N TYR A 195 7.59 7.49 9.38
CA TYR A 195 6.89 6.28 9.80
C TYR A 195 7.85 5.13 10.15
N GLU A 196 8.83 4.84 9.29
CA GLU A 196 9.83 3.79 9.57
C GLU A 196 10.69 4.15 10.79
N MET A 197 11.12 5.41 10.93
CA MET A 197 11.83 5.86 12.14
C MET A 197 10.99 5.68 13.41
N GLY A 198 9.68 5.91 13.36
CA GLY A 198 8.77 5.63 14.47
C GLY A 198 8.64 4.14 14.79
N ARG A 199 8.66 3.26 13.78
CA ARG A 199 8.69 1.80 13.99
C ARG A 199 9.99 1.35 14.63
N ASP A 200 11.12 1.91 14.19
CA ASP A 200 12.43 1.66 14.76
C ASP A 200 12.51 2.11 16.22
N LEU A 201 11.93 3.27 16.56
CA LEU A 201 11.81 3.71 17.95
C LEU A 201 11.07 2.68 18.82
N GLY A 202 9.96 2.12 18.32
CA GLY A 202 9.23 1.06 19.02
C GLY A 202 10.00 -0.26 19.14
N ARG A 203 10.87 -0.58 18.16
CA ARG A 203 11.78 -1.74 18.24
C ARG A 203 12.86 -1.51 19.29
N ILE A 204 13.50 -0.35 19.27
CA ILE A 204 14.51 0.06 20.26
C ILE A 204 13.92 0.00 21.66
N GLN A 205 12.72 0.54 21.88
CA GLN A 205 12.04 0.48 23.18
C GLN A 205 11.82 -0.95 23.69
N ARG A 206 11.59 -1.92 22.80
CA ARG A 206 11.51 -3.33 23.20
C ARG A 206 12.88 -3.91 23.53
N LEU A 207 13.90 -3.59 22.73
CA LEU A 207 15.27 -4.08 22.93
C LEU A 207 15.88 -3.55 24.23
N ILE A 208 15.69 -2.28 24.56
CA ILE A 208 16.20 -1.70 25.83
C ILE A 208 15.55 -2.33 27.06
N GLY A 209 14.36 -2.93 26.92
CA GLY A 209 13.69 -3.67 27.99
C GLY A 209 14.20 -5.09 28.18
N GLN A 210 15.08 -5.59 27.30
CA GLN A 210 15.68 -6.91 27.38
C GLN A 210 17.01 -6.87 28.15
N SER A 211 17.38 -8.01 28.75
CA SER A 211 18.70 -8.20 29.34
C SER A 211 19.82 -7.95 28.32
N PRO A 212 20.97 -7.39 28.73
CA PRO A 212 22.10 -7.20 27.85
C PRO A 212 22.59 -8.49 27.18
N SER A 213 22.81 -8.42 25.87
CA SER A 213 23.36 -9.50 25.05
C SER A 213 23.96 -8.94 23.76
N ASP A 214 24.93 -9.65 23.17
CA ASP A 214 25.54 -9.28 21.89
C ASP A 214 24.51 -9.22 20.76
N GLU A 215 23.48 -10.07 20.80
CA GLU A 215 22.37 -10.06 19.84
C GLU A 215 21.55 -8.78 19.92
N ARG A 216 21.20 -8.36 21.15
CA ARG A 216 20.48 -7.11 21.39
C ARG A 216 21.30 -5.92 20.91
N ASP A 217 22.58 -5.90 21.22
CA ASP A 217 23.48 -4.80 20.88
C ASP A 217 23.71 -4.73 19.36
N GLY A 218 23.86 -5.87 18.70
CA GLY A 218 23.90 -5.97 17.24
C GLY A 218 22.62 -5.47 16.56
N GLU A 219 21.43 -5.76 17.11
CA GLU A 219 20.18 -5.23 16.55
C GLU A 219 20.07 -3.71 16.76
N LEU A 220 20.46 -3.18 17.93
CA LEU A 220 20.50 -1.75 18.19
C LEU A 220 21.48 -1.02 17.25
N GLU A 221 22.63 -1.62 16.96
CA GLU A 221 23.58 -1.09 15.99
C GLU A 221 23.01 -1.08 14.57
N SER A 222 22.36 -2.17 14.15
CA SER A 222 21.73 -2.28 12.83
C SER A 222 20.63 -1.23 12.62
N ILE A 223 19.77 -1.03 13.62
CA ILE A 223 18.69 -0.03 13.55
C ILE A 223 19.27 1.40 13.57
N SER A 224 20.19 1.67 14.50
CA SER A 224 20.66 3.03 14.73
C SER A 224 21.76 3.48 13.78
N GLY A 225 22.43 2.57 13.07
CA GLY A 225 23.67 2.86 12.35
C GLY A 225 24.77 3.27 13.33
N SER A 226 24.91 2.54 14.44
CA SER A 226 25.86 2.77 15.54
C SER A 226 25.72 4.10 16.29
N ARG A 227 24.63 4.87 16.08
CA ARG A 227 24.40 6.17 16.75
C ARG A 227 24.02 6.06 18.23
N ILE A 228 23.47 4.92 18.65
CA ILE A 228 23.20 4.65 20.07
C ILE A 228 24.52 4.35 20.81
N GLY A 229 25.43 3.61 20.17
CA GLY A 229 26.72 3.26 20.75
C GLY A 229 26.64 2.31 21.95
N PRO A 230 27.80 1.96 22.54
CA PRO A 230 27.88 1.06 23.69
C PRO A 230 27.20 1.66 24.92
N ASP A 231 26.75 0.79 25.83
CA ASP A 231 26.08 1.15 27.09
C ASP A 231 24.89 2.11 26.93
N LEU A 232 24.29 2.16 25.72
CA LEU A 232 23.20 3.07 25.37
C LEU A 232 23.55 4.56 25.49
N ALA A 233 24.85 4.93 25.43
CA ALA A 233 25.32 6.30 25.70
C ALA A 233 24.68 7.37 24.80
N GLY A 234 24.42 7.03 23.54
CA GLY A 234 23.79 7.89 22.53
C GLY A 234 22.26 7.76 22.45
N LEU A 235 21.63 6.88 23.24
CA LEU A 235 20.20 6.56 23.13
C LEU A 235 19.33 7.81 23.23
N SER A 236 19.49 8.61 24.29
CA SER A 236 18.66 9.79 24.52
C SER A 236 18.75 10.81 23.38
N LYS A 237 19.94 10.99 22.80
CA LYS A 237 20.12 11.90 21.66
C LYS A 237 19.48 11.33 20.41
N TYR A 238 19.70 10.04 20.14
CA TYR A 238 19.17 9.37 18.97
C TYR A 238 17.64 9.34 18.96
N THR A 239 16.99 9.05 20.10
CA THR A 239 15.53 9.09 20.21
C THR A 239 14.98 10.50 20.06
N ALA A 240 15.64 11.52 20.65
CA ALA A 240 15.23 12.92 20.50
C ALA A 240 15.33 13.42 19.04
N ASP A 241 16.39 13.02 18.32
CA ASP A 241 16.56 13.35 16.91
C ASP A 241 15.44 12.73 16.05
N ILE A 242 15.04 11.48 16.34
CA ILE A 242 13.90 10.82 15.70
C ILE A 242 12.59 11.56 16.01
N ASP A 243 12.30 11.82 17.28
CA ASP A 243 11.07 12.48 17.72
C ASP A 243 10.94 13.87 17.09
N MET A 244 12.03 14.64 17.05
CA MET A 244 12.07 15.94 16.39
C MET A 244 11.78 15.83 14.89
N TYR A 245 12.35 14.85 14.20
CA TYR A 245 12.08 14.62 12.78
C TYR A 245 10.60 14.29 12.55
N ILE A 246 10.04 13.36 13.33
CA ILE A 246 8.62 12.96 13.24
C ILE A 246 7.70 14.16 13.51
N ALA A 247 7.99 14.96 14.54
CA ALA A 247 7.20 16.14 14.89
C ALA A 247 7.21 17.18 13.76
N LYS A 248 8.39 17.48 13.20
CA LYS A 248 8.54 18.43 12.08
C LYS A 248 7.79 17.96 10.84
N THR A 249 7.91 16.69 10.48
CA THR A 249 7.20 16.10 9.33
C THR A 249 5.69 16.13 9.56
N THR A 250 5.23 15.79 10.76
CA THR A 250 3.81 15.85 11.14
C THR A 250 3.25 17.27 11.00
N GLU A 251 3.98 18.29 11.47
CA GLU A 251 3.59 19.69 11.33
C GLU A 251 3.51 20.12 9.85
N ARG A 252 4.49 19.70 9.03
CA ARG A 252 4.49 19.97 7.59
C ARG A 252 3.27 19.36 6.90
N LEU A 253 2.98 18.09 7.15
CA LEU A 253 1.81 17.40 6.58
C LEU A 253 0.50 18.11 6.99
N ASN A 254 0.36 18.46 8.27
CA ASN A 254 -0.82 19.19 8.77
C ASN A 254 -1.01 20.55 8.08
N ARG A 255 0.08 21.27 7.84
CA ARG A 255 0.05 22.57 7.16
C ARG A 255 -0.47 22.45 5.73
N ILE A 256 0.03 21.46 4.98
CA ILE A 256 -0.39 21.21 3.60
C ILE A 256 -1.87 20.86 3.53
N VAL A 257 -2.33 19.95 4.39
CA VAL A 257 -3.76 19.58 4.43
C VAL A 257 -4.62 20.78 4.82
N LYS A 258 -4.19 21.60 5.78
CA LYS A 258 -4.90 22.81 6.20
C LYS A 258 -4.97 23.85 5.07
N GLU A 259 -3.90 24.05 4.32
CA GLU A 259 -3.87 24.95 3.16
C GLU A 259 -4.82 24.44 2.07
N ALA A 260 -4.79 23.14 1.76
CA ALA A 260 -5.70 22.52 0.81
C ALA A 260 -7.17 22.66 1.24
N ASP A 261 -7.48 22.42 2.51
CA ASP A 261 -8.83 22.59 3.08
C ASP A 261 -9.30 24.06 2.97
N ALA A 262 -8.41 25.03 3.18
CA ALA A 262 -8.72 26.46 3.10
C ALA A 262 -8.96 26.95 1.66
N ALA A 263 -8.43 26.25 0.66
CA ALA A 263 -8.61 26.58 -0.74
C ALA A 263 -10.03 26.28 -1.26
N GLY A 264 -10.85 25.55 -0.48
CA GLY A 264 -12.31 25.50 -0.64
C GLY A 264 -12.79 24.96 -1.99
N LEU A 265 -12.42 23.71 -2.31
CA LEU A 265 -12.98 22.95 -3.43
C LEU A 265 -13.85 21.79 -2.95
#